data_AF-A0A1H0AQ39-F1
#
_entry.id   AF-A0A1H0AQ39-F1
#
_cell.length_a   1.000
_cell.length_b   1.000
_cell.length_c   1.000
_cell.angle_alpha   90.00
_cell.angle_beta   90.00
_cell.angle_gamma   90.00
#
_symmetry.space_group_name_H-M   'P 1'
#
loop_
_entity.id
_entity.type
_entity.pdbx_description
1 polymer ?
#
loop_
_entity_poly.entity_id
_entity_poly.type
_entity_poly.pdbx_seq_one_letter_code
_entity_poly.pdbx_strand_id
1 'polypeptide(L)'
;MISAGKMNFFFEYIYYRITQLFFKRDGRTGFTGIAIISLMQTLFVEAILIGIGNRVIAASTRALHAKQFGYIGAAIALYFMIYNYKKYNGKYNKYRYYWKEETKETRLLKGCYILLAFLFPIALVIIFGVHWEK
;
A
#
# COMPACT_ATOMS: atom_id res chain seq x y z
N MET A 1 8.19 22.24 20.47
CA MET A 1 7.26 22.34 19.32
C MET A 1 7.81 21.52 18.18
N ILE A 2 7.27 20.32 17.93
CA ILE A 2 7.67 19.55 16.75
C ILE A 2 6.93 20.19 15.57
N SER A 3 7.69 20.80 14.66
CA SER A 3 7.21 21.28 13.37
C SER A 3 6.21 20.28 12.79
N ALA A 4 4.97 20.73 12.59
CA ALA A 4 3.95 20.01 11.85
C ALA A 4 4.31 20.04 10.35
N GLY A 5 5.49 19.53 10.01
CA GLY A 5 5.86 19.26 8.63
C GLY A 5 4.78 18.37 8.05
N LYS A 6 4.18 18.81 6.93
CA LYS A 6 3.07 18.18 6.20
C LYS A 6 3.10 16.65 6.38
N MET A 7 2.32 16.18 7.35
CA MET A 7 2.07 14.77 7.57
C MET A 7 1.40 14.28 6.28
N ASN A 8 1.95 13.25 5.64
CA ASN A 8 1.28 12.56 4.55
C ASN A 8 0.16 11.73 5.18
N PHE A 9 -0.89 12.45 5.52
CA PHE A 9 -1.99 12.07 6.40
C PHE A 9 -2.58 10.70 6.06
N PHE A 10 -2.62 10.37 4.78
CA PHE A 10 -3.26 9.16 4.29
C PHE A 10 -2.54 7.86 4.68
N PHE A 11 -1.30 7.65 4.26
CA PHE A 11 -0.55 6.43 4.59
C PHE A 11 -0.17 6.35 6.07
N GLU A 12 0.05 7.49 6.73
CA GLU A 12 0.30 7.52 8.18
C GLU A 12 -0.92 7.07 8.97
N TYR A 13 -2.12 7.47 8.53
CA TYR A 13 -3.37 7.01 9.13
C TYR A 13 -3.61 5.51 8.86
N ILE A 14 -3.35 5.02 7.65
CA ILE A 14 -3.40 3.57 7.33
C ILE A 14 -2.46 2.80 8.26
N TYR A 15 -1.20 3.22 8.36
CA TYR A 15 -0.19 2.56 9.21
C TYR A 15 -0.69 2.48 10.65
N TYR A 16 -1.17 3.60 11.19
CA TYR A 16 -1.67 3.67 12.56
C TYR A 16 -2.84 2.73 12.80
N ARG A 17 -3.86 2.74 11.93
CA ARG A 17 -5.07 1.94 12.13
C ARG A 17 -4.81 0.44 11.99
N ILE A 18 -4.01 0.04 11.00
CA ILE A 18 -3.61 -1.37 10.86
C ILE A 18 -2.74 -1.78 12.06
N THR A 19 -1.75 -0.98 12.44
CA THR A 19 -0.91 -1.30 13.61
C THR A 19 -1.73 -1.36 14.89
N GLN A 20 -2.74 -0.50 15.06
CA GLN A 20 -3.65 -0.55 16.20
C GLN A 20 -4.45 -1.86 16.23
N LEU A 21 -4.95 -2.31 15.08
CA LEU A 21 -5.68 -3.58 14.96
C LEU A 21 -4.79 -4.79 15.31
N PHE A 22 -3.53 -4.78 14.84
CA PHE A 22 -2.57 -5.86 15.04
C PHE A 22 -1.59 -5.61 16.21
N PHE A 23 -1.88 -4.67 17.10
CA PHE A 23 -0.93 -4.21 18.11
C PHE A 23 -0.49 -5.33 19.07
N LYS A 24 -1.38 -6.27 19.38
CA LYS A 24 -1.07 -7.44 20.23
C LYS A 24 0.04 -8.32 19.63
N ARG A 25 0.13 -8.38 18.30
CA ARG A 25 1.11 -9.19 17.58
C ARG A 25 2.39 -8.41 17.29
N ASP A 26 2.25 -7.19 16.79
CA ASP A 26 3.38 -6.44 16.22
C ASP A 26 4.02 -5.46 17.23
N GLY A 27 3.29 -5.13 18.29
CA GLY A 27 3.65 -4.10 19.24
C GLY A 27 3.93 -2.76 18.56
N ARG A 28 4.99 -2.08 19.02
CA ARG A 28 5.36 -0.74 18.52
C ARG A 28 6.00 -0.75 17.13
N THR A 29 6.47 -1.91 16.66
CA THR A 29 7.13 -2.03 15.35
C THR A 29 6.14 -1.82 14.21
N GLY A 30 4.91 -2.30 14.37
CA GLY A 30 3.82 -2.15 13.39
C GLY A 30 4.10 -2.82 12.05
N PHE A 31 4.80 -3.95 12.06
CA PHE A 31 5.23 -4.64 10.84
C PHE A 31 4.08 -4.94 9.87
N THR A 32 2.91 -5.36 10.36
CA THR A 32 1.73 -5.60 9.50
C THR A 32 1.26 -4.32 8.82
N GLY A 33 1.25 -3.19 9.54
CA GLY A 33 0.94 -1.88 8.96
C GLY A 33 1.89 -1.50 7.83
N ILE A 34 3.19 -1.74 8.03
CA ILE A 34 4.23 -1.54 7.02
C ILE A 34 4.01 -2.45 5.81
N ALA A 35 3.75 -3.74 6.04
CA ALA A 35 3.54 -4.73 4.99
C ALA A 35 2.31 -4.39 4.14
N ILE A 36 1.18 -4.02 4.75
CA ILE A 36 -0.04 -3.65 4.03
C ILE A 36 0.17 -2.41 3.15
N ILE A 37 0.80 -1.35 3.67
CA ILE A 37 1.08 -0.16 2.86
C ILE A 37 2.01 -0.49 1.70
N SER A 38 3.03 -1.30 1.95
CA SER A 38 3.99 -1.71 0.92
C SER A 38 3.31 -2.53 -0.17
N LEU A 39 2.41 -3.45 0.20
CA LEU A 39 1.60 -4.22 -0.73
C LEU A 39 0.67 -3.31 -1.55
N MET A 40 -0.03 -2.37 -0.93
CA MET A 40 -0.90 -1.41 -1.62
C MET A 40 -0.13 -0.60 -2.68
N GLN A 41 1.05 -0.08 -2.32
CA GLN A 41 1.88 0.69 -3.24
C GLN A 41 2.43 -0.18 -4.38
N THR A 42 2.82 -1.42 -4.07
CA THR A 42 3.30 -2.39 -5.05
C THR A 42 2.22 -2.71 -6.07
N LEU A 43 1.03 -3.10 -5.61
CA LEU A 43 -0.11 -3.43 -6.48
C LEU A 43 -0.54 -2.24 -7.34
N PHE A 44 -0.48 -1.02 -6.78
CA PHE A 44 -0.80 0.18 -7.55
C PHE A 44 0.20 0.44 -8.67
N VAL A 45 1.50 0.29 -8.41
CA VAL A 45 2.54 0.41 -9.44
C VAL A 45 2.41 -0.71 -10.47
N GLU A 46 2.18 -1.94 -10.02
CA GLU A 46 1.97 -3.10 -10.89
C GLU A 46 0.78 -2.89 -11.82
N ALA A 47 -0.36 -2.41 -11.31
CA ALA A 47 -1.52 -2.08 -12.13
C ALA A 47 -1.19 -1.07 -13.25
N ILE A 48 -0.42 -0.03 -12.93
CA ILE A 48 0.04 0.96 -13.91
C ILE A 48 0.94 0.30 -14.96
N LEU A 49 1.90 -0.52 -14.53
CA LEU A 49 2.83 -1.22 -15.43
C LEU A 49 2.12 -2.19 -16.37
N ILE A 50 1.15 -2.97 -15.85
CA ILE A 50 0.32 -3.86 -16.67
C ILE A 50 -0.50 -3.04 -17.67
N GLY A 51 -1.15 -1.94 -17.22
CA GLY A 51 -1.92 -1.06 -18.08
C GLY A 51 -1.12 -0.47 -19.24
N ILE A 52 0.11 -0.02 -18.98
CA ILE A 52 1.04 0.47 -20.00
C ILE A 52 1.52 -0.67 -20.90
N GLY A 53 1.95 -1.79 -20.30
CA GLY A 53 2.45 -2.95 -21.04
C GLY A 53 1.42 -3.52 -22.01
N ASN A 54 0.15 -3.54 -21.62
CA ASN A 54 -0.95 -3.98 -22.47
C ASN A 54 -1.16 -3.08 -23.70
N ARG A 55 -0.83 -1.79 -23.61
CA ARG A 55 -0.99 -0.83 -24.72
C ARG A 55 0.25 -0.71 -25.61
N VAL A 56 1.44 -0.93 -25.07
CA VAL A 56 2.71 -0.61 -25.76
C VAL A 56 3.45 -1.86 -26.24
N ILE A 57 3.28 -3.01 -25.59
CA ILE A 57 4.07 -4.22 -25.86
C ILE A 57 3.14 -5.30 -26.43
N ALA A 58 3.54 -5.98 -27.50
CA ALA A 58 2.77 -7.10 -28.05
C ALA A 58 2.63 -8.26 -27.04
N ALA A 59 1.50 -8.97 -27.05
CA ALA A 59 1.23 -10.06 -26.11
C ALA A 59 2.28 -11.18 -26.14
N SER A 60 2.77 -11.54 -27.34
CA SER A 60 3.84 -12.52 -27.53
C SER A 60 5.15 -12.11 -26.85
N THR A 61 5.53 -10.84 -26.96
CA THR A 61 6.72 -10.28 -26.30
C THR A 61 6.56 -10.25 -24.78
N ARG A 62 5.36 -9.93 -24.27
CA ARG A 62 5.09 -9.96 -22.83
C ARG A 62 5.22 -11.37 -22.26
N ALA A 63 4.67 -12.37 -22.94
CA ALA A 63 4.77 -13.77 -22.55
C ALA A 63 6.24 -14.24 -22.52
N LEU A 64 7.03 -13.87 -23.53
CA LEU A 64 8.46 -14.21 -23.61
C LEU A 64 9.27 -13.66 -22.41
N HIS A 65 8.90 -12.49 -21.91
CA HIS A 65 9.61 -11.80 -20.82
C HIS A 65 8.89 -11.81 -19.47
N ALA A 66 7.89 -12.69 -19.29
CA ALA A 66 7.06 -12.73 -18.08
C ALA A 66 7.89 -12.89 -16.79
N LYS A 67 8.97 -13.68 -16.86
CA LYS A 67 9.86 -13.90 -15.71
C LYS A 67 10.61 -12.61 -15.31
N GLN A 68 11.10 -11.86 -16.29
CA GLN A 68 11.79 -10.58 -16.07
C GLN A 68 10.83 -9.56 -15.48
N PHE A 69 9.58 -9.49 -15.96
CA PHE A 69 8.54 -8.66 -15.36
C PHE A 69 8.27 -9.05 -13.89
N GLY A 70 8.24 -10.35 -13.59
CA GLY A 70 8.11 -10.84 -12.21
C GLY A 70 9.26 -10.39 -11.30
N TYR A 71 10.51 -10.42 -11.79
CA TYR A 71 11.66 -9.93 -11.03
C TYR A 71 11.61 -8.42 -10.79
N ILE A 72 11.15 -7.64 -11.77
CA ILE A 72 10.95 -6.20 -11.62
C ILE A 72 9.86 -5.93 -10.55
N GLY A 73 8.75 -6.66 -10.60
CA GLY A 73 7.68 -6.57 -9.59
C GLY A 73 8.18 -6.89 -8.18
N ALA A 74 8.95 -7.97 -8.01
CA ALA A 74 9.56 -8.33 -6.74
C ALA A 74 10.54 -7.26 -6.22
N ALA A 75 11.35 -6.66 -7.12
CA ALA A 75 12.25 -5.57 -6.76
C ALA A 75 11.50 -4.32 -6.29
N ILE A 76 10.39 -3.97 -6.94
CA ILE A 76 9.51 -2.86 -6.54
C ILE A 76 8.88 -3.13 -5.17
N ALA A 77 8.40 -4.36 -4.94
CA ALA A 77 7.83 -4.76 -3.66
C ALA A 77 8.85 -4.65 -2.52
N LEU A 78 10.06 -5.15 -2.75
CA LEU A 78 11.16 -5.06 -1.79
C LEU A 78 11.56 -3.60 -1.52
N TYR A 79 11.62 -2.77 -2.57
CA TYR A 79 11.88 -1.34 -2.42
C TYR A 79 10.86 -0.66 -1.50
N PHE A 80 9.55 -0.86 -1.76
CA PHE A 80 8.51 -0.28 -0.91
C PHE A 80 8.56 -0.81 0.52
N MET A 81 8.83 -2.11 0.70
CA MET A 81 8.98 -2.70 2.02
C MET A 81 10.11 -2.04 2.81
N ILE A 82 11.30 -1.90 2.21
CA ILE A 82 12.46 -1.26 2.86
C ILE A 82 12.18 0.23 3.14
N TYR A 83 11.63 0.95 2.16
CA TYR A 83 11.30 2.36 2.30
C TYR A 83 10.30 2.60 3.44
N ASN A 84 9.19 1.85 3.45
CA ASN A 84 8.15 1.98 4.47
C ASN A 84 8.61 1.49 5.83
N TYR A 85 9.46 0.46 5.89
CA TYR A 85 10.08 0.03 7.14
C TYR A 85 10.90 1.16 7.77
N LYS A 86 11.82 1.77 7.00
CA LYS A 86 12.59 2.95 7.46
C LYS A 86 11.68 4.12 7.87
N LYS A 87 10.55 4.29 7.16
CA LYS A 87 9.64 5.41 7.40
C LYS A 87 8.75 5.22 8.62
N TYR A 88 8.23 4.03 8.90
CA TYR A 88 7.15 3.84 9.88
C TYR A 88 7.54 3.02 11.12
N ASN A 89 8.59 2.21 11.06
CA ASN A 89 9.00 1.34 12.16
C ASN A 89 9.13 2.11 13.48
N GLY A 90 8.46 1.62 14.53
CA GLY A 90 8.51 2.22 15.87
C GLY A 90 7.63 3.48 16.05
N LYS A 91 7.00 4.00 14.99
CA LYS A 91 6.27 5.29 15.05
C LYS A 91 4.84 5.19 15.56
N TYR A 92 4.37 4.02 16.01
CA TYR A 92 2.99 3.83 16.46
C TYR A 92 2.55 4.86 17.52
N ASN A 93 3.36 5.07 18.56
CA ASN A 93 3.02 5.99 19.64
C ASN A 93 2.90 7.45 19.17
N LYS A 94 3.76 7.86 18.23
CA LYS A 94 3.69 9.19 17.61
C LYS A 94 2.32 9.39 16.98
N TYR A 95 1.89 8.43 16.16
CA TYR A 95 0.61 8.48 15.46
C TYR A 95 -0.60 8.33 16.39
N ARG A 96 -0.53 7.46 17.40
CA ARG A 96 -1.57 7.34 18.43
C ARG A 96 -1.82 8.69 19.10
N TYR A 97 -0.78 9.46 19.39
CA TYR A 97 -0.91 10.78 20.00
C TYR A 97 -1.69 11.77 19.13
N TYR A 98 -1.55 11.71 17.80
CA TYR A 98 -2.28 12.58 16.87
C TYR A 98 -3.76 12.22 16.73
N TRP A 99 -4.10 10.93 16.79
CA TRP A 99 -5.45 10.44 16.50
C TRP A 99 -6.16 9.79 17.70
N LYS A 100 -5.74 10.12 18.92
CA LYS A 100 -6.36 9.63 20.17
C LYS A 100 -7.76 10.21 20.39
N GLU A 101 -7.96 11.50 20.09
CA GLU A 101 -9.23 12.22 20.31
C GLU A 101 -10.17 12.16 19.09
N GLU A 102 -9.93 11.25 18.14
CA GLU A 102 -10.76 11.17 16.94
C GLU A 102 -12.16 10.61 17.25
N THR A 103 -13.19 11.34 16.80
CA THR A 103 -14.60 10.95 16.94
C THR A 103 -14.91 9.64 16.21
N LYS A 104 -15.96 8.94 16.66
CA LYS A 104 -16.36 7.65 16.08
C LYS A 104 -16.73 7.78 14.59
N GLU A 105 -17.43 8.84 14.22
CA GLU A 105 -17.86 9.10 12.84
C GLU A 105 -16.67 9.32 11.91
N THR A 106 -15.73 10.18 12.30
CA THR A 106 -14.51 10.45 11.52
C THR A 106 -13.68 9.18 11.34
N ARG A 107 -13.60 8.37 12.39
CA ARG A 107 -12.90 7.08 12.36
C ARG A 107 -13.51 6.11 11.36
N LEU A 108 -14.85 6.00 11.35
CA LEU A 108 -15.59 5.14 10.44
C LEU A 108 -15.37 5.56 8.98
N LEU A 109 -15.56 6.85 8.68
CA LEU A 109 -15.39 7.39 7.33
C LEU A 109 -13.97 7.14 6.81
N LYS A 110 -12.94 7.44 7.60
CA LYS A 110 -11.56 7.18 7.19
C LYS A 110 -11.26 5.69 7.10
N GLY A 111 -11.89 4.86 7.93
CA GLY A 111 -11.83 3.39 7.80
C GLY A 111 -12.33 2.91 6.44
N CYS A 112 -13.44 3.45 5.95
CA CYS A 112 -13.93 3.18 4.60
C CYS A 112 -12.91 3.59 3.53
N TYR A 113 -12.24 4.75 3.69
CA TYR A 113 -11.18 5.15 2.77
C TYR A 113 -9.99 4.19 2.78
N ILE A 114 -9.60 3.63 3.93
CA ILE A 114 -8.55 2.59 4.00
C ILE A 114 -8.97 1.37 3.17
N LEU A 115 -10.21 0.89 3.34
CA LEU A 115 -10.72 -0.25 2.59
C LEU A 115 -10.74 0.03 1.09
N LEU A 116 -11.27 1.18 0.67
CA LEU A 116 -11.27 1.58 -0.73
C LEU A 116 -9.84 1.68 -1.29
N ALA A 117 -8.91 2.24 -0.53
CA ALA A 117 -7.51 2.34 -0.94
C ALA A 117 -6.84 0.99 -1.14
N PHE A 118 -7.21 -0.01 -0.35
CA PHE A 118 -6.70 -1.37 -0.46
C PHE A 118 -7.35 -2.12 -1.63
N LEU A 119 -8.67 -2.02 -1.78
CA LEU A 119 -9.42 -2.71 -2.83
C LEU A 119 -9.18 -2.12 -4.22
N PHE A 120 -8.96 -0.82 -4.32
CA PHE A 120 -8.78 -0.13 -5.60
C PHE A 120 -7.62 -0.67 -6.45
N PRO A 121 -6.37 -0.77 -5.97
CA PRO A 121 -5.28 -1.33 -6.77
C PRO A 121 -5.49 -2.82 -7.09
N ILE A 122 -6.11 -3.59 -6.20
CA ILE A 122 -6.47 -5.00 -6.48
C ILE A 122 -7.45 -5.07 -7.65
N ALA A 123 -8.51 -4.25 -7.61
CA ALA A 123 -9.48 -4.19 -8.69
C ALA A 123 -8.83 -3.80 -10.02
N LEU A 124 -7.89 -2.84 -10.02
CA LEU A 124 -7.16 -2.47 -11.23
C LEU A 124 -6.28 -3.61 -11.77
N VAL A 125 -5.56 -4.33 -10.90
CA VAL A 125 -4.77 -5.50 -11.31
C VAL A 125 -5.67 -6.56 -11.93
N ILE A 126 -6.84 -6.83 -11.37
CA ILE A 126 -7.80 -7.78 -11.95
C ILE A 126 -8.30 -7.28 -13.31
N ILE A 127 -8.76 -6.02 -13.40
CA ILE A 127 -9.31 -5.46 -14.64
C ILE A 127 -8.28 -5.46 -15.77
N PHE A 128 -7.02 -5.13 -15.50
CA PHE A 128 -5.96 -5.07 -16.51
C PHE A 128 -5.25 -6.41 -16.73
N GLY A 129 -5.19 -7.26 -15.72
CA GLY A 129 -4.53 -8.57 -15.78
C GLY A 129 -5.39 -9.65 -16.43
N VAL A 130 -6.71 -9.58 -16.22
CA VAL A 130 -7.66 -10.49 -16.88
C VAL A 130 -7.71 -10.13 -18.36
N HIS A 131 -7.30 -11.08 -19.20
CA HIS A 131 -7.58 -11.03 -20.62
C HIS A 131 -9.07 -11.29 -20.78
N TRP A 132 -9.85 -10.23 -20.97
CA TRP A 132 -11.20 -10.36 -21.49
C TRP A 132 -11.06 -10.94 -22.90
N GLU A 133 -11.31 -12.24 -23.05
CA GLU A 133 -11.45 -12.84 -24.36
C GLU A 133 -12.44 -11.99 -25.16
N LYS A 134 -11.98 -11.48 -26.30
CA LYS A 134 -12.83 -10.86 -27.31
C LYS A 134 -12.98 -11.84 -28.46
#